data_AF-A0A381F5M1-F1
#
_entry.id   AF-A0A381F5M1-F1
#
_cell.length_a   1.000
_cell.length_b   1.000
_cell.length_c   1.000
_cell.angle_alpha   90.00
_cell.angle_beta   90.00
_cell.angle_gamma   90.00
#
_symmetry.space_group_name_H-M   'P 1'
#
loop_
_entity.id
_entity.type
_entity.pdbx_description
1 polymer ?
#
loop_
_entity_poly.entity_id
_entity_poly.type
_entity_poly.pdbx_seq_one_letter_code
_entity_poly.pdbx_strand_id
1 'polypeptide(L)'
;MNNKEKIFTFNSKSWIGNLGKKSSRVQQPKCQICNRELKEEIRYSKVELEIERYEGEDMISASNILIVSENLYNALIKSEIKGFAPIKVNKVKHKYGNVDIKTVPTLVYLAILAPAVRNIPIASDFTGICEGCNLYLNQYNEEKSKLIIRGTEENAIHLQVIHDSYEGADIFNFADHGEVGVTQKFLDVIKGFNCPENIVIPAEWI
;
A
#
# COMPACT_ATOMS: atom_id res chain seq x y z
N MET A 1 -4.15 -7.64 -29.79
CA MET A 1 -3.59 -6.72 -28.77
C MET A 1 -4.29 -7.04 -27.47
N ASN A 2 -3.62 -7.73 -26.54
CA ASN A 2 -4.19 -7.95 -25.21
C ASN A 2 -4.16 -6.62 -24.48
N ASN A 3 -5.32 -5.99 -24.27
CA ASN A 3 -5.45 -4.84 -23.40
C ASN A 3 -5.15 -5.30 -21.96
N LYS A 4 -3.86 -5.38 -21.62
CA LYS A 4 -3.43 -5.56 -20.23
C LYS A 4 -3.91 -4.31 -19.46
N GLU A 5 -4.49 -4.54 -18.28
CA GLU A 5 -4.97 -3.48 -17.38
C GLU A 5 -3.86 -2.44 -17.15
N LYS A 6 -4.16 -1.14 -17.07
CA LYS A 6 -3.12 -0.16 -16.74
C LYS A 6 -2.83 -0.21 -15.24
N ILE A 7 -1.56 -0.26 -14.89
CA ILE A 7 -1.12 -0.32 -13.49
C ILE A 7 -0.20 0.84 -13.12
N PHE A 8 -0.20 1.14 -11.83
CA PHE A 8 0.53 2.24 -11.24
C PHE A 8 1.13 1.80 -9.91
N THR A 9 2.26 2.39 -9.53
CA THR A 9 2.64 2.46 -8.13
C THR A 9 1.93 3.64 -7.47
N PHE A 10 1.47 3.41 -6.25
CA PHE A 10 0.60 4.31 -5.52
C PHE A 10 1.14 4.52 -4.11
N ASN A 11 1.25 5.79 -3.73
CA ASN A 11 1.75 6.19 -2.42
C ASN A 11 0.89 7.35 -1.87
N SER A 12 0.02 7.03 -0.91
CA SER A 12 -0.73 8.04 -0.16
C SER A 12 0.19 8.64 0.91
N LYS A 13 0.49 9.94 0.82
CA LYS A 13 1.25 10.66 1.85
C LYS A 13 0.39 11.45 2.83
N SER A 14 -0.91 11.58 2.53
CA SER A 14 -1.89 12.18 3.43
C SER A 14 -1.79 11.58 4.83
N TRP A 15 -1.40 12.40 5.81
CA TRP A 15 -1.17 12.00 7.19
C TRP A 15 -2.05 12.81 8.14
N ILE A 16 -2.85 12.16 8.96
CA ILE A 16 -3.73 12.84 9.94
C ILE A 16 -3.39 12.48 11.39
N GLY A 17 -2.44 11.57 11.60
CA GLY A 17 -2.12 11.02 12.91
C GLY A 17 -1.31 9.73 12.83
N ASN A 18 -1.06 9.12 13.99
CA ASN A 18 -0.14 8.00 14.14
C ASN A 18 -0.86 6.72 14.58
N LEU A 19 -0.28 5.57 14.28
CA LEU A 19 -0.78 4.30 14.81
C LEU A 19 -0.65 4.29 16.33
N GLY A 20 -1.77 4.09 17.01
CA GLY A 20 -1.84 3.99 18.46
C GLY A 20 -1.24 2.70 18.98
N LYS A 21 -0.86 2.71 20.27
CA LYS A 21 -0.21 1.58 20.95
C LYS A 21 -1.07 0.32 21.03
N LYS A 22 -2.40 0.42 20.85
CA LYS A 22 -3.31 -0.73 20.83
C LYS A 22 -3.42 -1.39 19.45
N SER A 23 -2.75 -0.87 18.43
CA SER A 23 -2.62 -1.54 17.15
C SER A 23 -1.86 -2.85 17.31
N SER A 24 -2.34 -3.92 16.68
CA SER A 24 -1.76 -5.25 16.78
C SER A 24 -1.36 -5.74 15.39
N ARG A 25 -0.06 -6.00 15.19
CA ARG A 25 0.45 -6.65 13.97
C ARG A 25 0.15 -8.13 14.01
N VAL A 26 -0.17 -8.69 12.84
CA VAL A 26 -0.19 -10.15 12.67
C VAL A 26 1.25 -10.63 12.63
N GLN A 27 1.56 -11.69 13.38
CA GLN A 27 2.88 -12.31 13.32
C GLN A 27 3.06 -12.95 11.94
N GLN A 28 4.00 -12.42 11.17
CA GLN A 28 4.31 -12.95 9.85
C GLN A 28 5.27 -14.14 9.99
N PRO A 29 5.07 -15.24 9.26
CA PRO A 29 6.05 -16.31 9.18
C PRO A 29 7.34 -15.78 8.55
N LYS A 30 8.45 -16.43 8.88
CA LYS A 30 9.76 -16.14 8.29
C LYS A 30 10.24 -17.33 7.49
N CYS A 31 10.88 -17.07 6.36
CA CYS A 31 11.57 -18.12 5.63
C CYS A 31 12.65 -18.74 6.52
N GLN A 32 12.67 -20.06 6.67
CA GLN A 32 13.67 -20.74 7.51
C GLN A 32 15.10 -20.64 6.93
N ILE A 33 15.23 -20.40 5.62
CA ILE A 33 16.54 -20.31 4.94
C ILE A 33 17.09 -18.88 4.98
N CYS A 34 16.32 -17.88 4.54
CA CYS A 34 16.80 -16.50 4.44
C CYS A 34 16.32 -15.58 5.57
N ASN A 35 15.53 -16.08 6.52
CA ASN A 35 14.95 -15.34 7.67
C ASN A 35 14.10 -14.10 7.29
N ARG A 36 13.77 -13.93 6.01
CA ARG A 36 12.90 -12.87 5.50
C ARG A 36 11.48 -13.08 6.00
N GLU A 37 10.82 -12.02 6.45
CA GLU A 37 9.37 -12.03 6.71
C GLU A 37 8.63 -12.28 5.40
N LEU A 38 7.85 -13.36 5.38
CA LEU A 38 6.95 -13.67 4.30
C LEU A 38 5.68 -12.86 4.55
N LYS A 39 5.50 -11.78 3.80
CA LYS A 39 4.30 -10.95 3.90
C LYS A 39 3.09 -11.81 3.54
N GLU A 40 2.31 -12.16 4.54
CA GLU A 40 0.96 -12.67 4.41
C GLU A 40 -0.01 -11.53 4.07
N GLU A 41 -1.24 -11.94 3.75
CA GLU A 41 -2.34 -11.13 3.27
C GLU A 41 -2.78 -10.00 4.22
N ILE A 42 -2.46 -10.08 5.52
CA ILE A 42 -2.89 -9.09 6.52
C ILE A 42 -1.74 -8.70 7.45
N ARG A 43 -1.38 -7.41 7.46
CA ARG A 43 -0.30 -6.87 8.30
C ARG A 43 -0.73 -6.53 9.73
N TYR A 44 -1.97 -6.10 9.92
CA TYR A 44 -2.54 -5.69 11.22
C TYR A 44 -3.88 -6.38 11.44
N SER A 45 -4.07 -7.01 12.60
CA SER A 45 -5.35 -7.59 13.01
C SER A 45 -6.24 -6.60 13.76
N LYS A 46 -5.62 -5.55 14.33
CA LYS A 46 -6.30 -4.43 14.99
C LYS A 46 -5.55 -3.14 14.67
N VAL A 47 -6.30 -2.09 14.35
CA VAL A 47 -5.75 -0.77 14.05
C VAL A 47 -6.40 0.24 14.98
N GLU A 48 -5.60 0.90 15.80
CA GLU A 48 -5.97 2.13 16.51
C GLU A 48 -5.22 3.29 15.85
N LEU A 49 -5.93 4.37 15.54
CA LEU A 49 -5.33 5.56 14.95
C LEU A 49 -5.53 6.75 15.90
N GLU A 50 -4.41 7.29 16.38
CA GLU A 50 -4.36 8.49 17.22
C GLU A 50 -4.38 9.72 16.30
N ILE A 51 -5.54 10.37 16.20
CA ILE A 51 -5.80 11.48 15.28
C ILE A 51 -5.28 12.80 15.87
N GLU A 52 -4.45 13.50 15.11
CA GLU A 52 -3.83 14.77 15.49
C GLU A 52 -4.52 15.97 14.80
N ARG A 53 -4.84 15.81 13.51
CA ARG A 53 -5.57 16.79 12.69
C ARG A 53 -6.60 16.08 11.82
N TYR A 54 -7.53 16.82 11.23
CA TYR A 54 -8.43 16.30 10.20
C TYR A 54 -8.99 17.46 9.37
N GLU A 55 -8.86 17.37 8.05
CA GLU A 55 -9.24 18.40 7.09
C GLU A 55 -10.23 17.87 6.04
N GLY A 56 -10.86 16.72 6.33
CA GLY A 56 -11.84 16.10 5.44
C GLY A 56 -11.25 15.03 4.53
N GLU A 57 -10.09 14.47 4.85
CA GLU A 57 -9.41 13.47 4.01
C GLU A 57 -10.19 12.15 3.98
N ASP A 58 -10.45 11.65 2.77
CA ASP A 58 -11.07 10.35 2.51
C ASP A 58 -10.05 9.22 2.43
N MET A 59 -8.76 9.56 2.24
CA MET A 59 -7.67 8.61 2.17
C MET A 59 -6.47 9.14 2.93
N ILE A 60 -5.89 8.28 3.75
CA ILE A 60 -4.76 8.59 4.64
C ILE A 60 -3.81 7.40 4.71
N SER A 61 -2.58 7.67 5.13
CA SER A 61 -1.55 6.67 5.37
C SER A 61 -0.94 6.83 6.76
N ALA A 62 -0.75 5.70 7.45
CA ALA A 62 -0.04 5.64 8.72
C ALA A 62 0.86 4.41 8.75
N SER A 63 2.19 4.60 8.85
CA SER A 63 3.16 3.48 8.84
C SER A 63 3.03 2.55 7.61
N ASN A 64 2.79 3.12 6.43
CA ASN A 64 2.61 2.42 5.16
C ASN A 64 1.38 1.48 5.14
N ILE A 65 0.30 1.85 5.84
CA ILE A 65 -1.00 1.20 5.66
C ILE A 65 -1.99 2.20 5.08
N LEU A 66 -2.85 1.72 4.17
CA LEU A 66 -3.83 2.56 3.47
C LEU A 66 -5.16 2.54 4.24
N ILE A 67 -5.56 3.68 4.77
CA ILE A 67 -6.83 3.83 5.50
C ILE A 67 -7.71 4.79 4.69
N VAL A 68 -9.00 4.48 4.61
CA VAL A 68 -9.99 5.28 3.88
C VAL A 68 -11.19 5.59 4.75
N SER A 69 -11.94 6.63 4.38
CA SER A 69 -13.26 6.89 4.94
C SER A 69 -14.24 5.77 4.55
N GLU A 70 -15.27 5.57 5.36
CA GLU A 70 -16.35 4.61 5.07
C GLU A 70 -17.05 4.92 3.73
N ASN A 71 -17.18 6.20 3.36
CA ASN A 71 -17.74 6.60 2.07
C ASN A 71 -16.88 6.12 0.90
N LEU A 72 -15.57 6.33 0.98
CA LEU A 72 -14.65 5.85 -0.06
C LEU A 72 -14.61 4.32 -0.09
N TYR A 73 -14.58 3.65 1.06
CA TYR A 73 -14.68 2.19 1.14
C TYR A 73 -15.94 1.67 0.41
N ASN A 74 -17.11 2.26 0.67
CA ASN A 74 -18.35 1.86 0.02
C ASN A 74 -18.32 2.07 -1.51
N ALA A 75 -17.66 3.11 -1.99
CA ALA A 75 -17.47 3.34 -3.42
C ALA A 75 -16.51 2.32 -4.07
N LEU A 76 -15.46 1.91 -3.36
CA LEU A 76 -14.57 0.82 -3.79
C LEU A 76 -15.34 -0.50 -3.92
N ILE A 77 -16.19 -0.83 -2.93
CA ILE A 77 -17.02 -2.04 -2.96
C ILE A 77 -18.05 -1.99 -4.09
N LYS A 78 -18.75 -0.88 -4.26
CA LYS A 78 -19.74 -0.69 -5.34
C LYS A 78 -19.11 -0.79 -6.73
N SER A 79 -17.85 -0.39 -6.85
CA SER A 79 -17.09 -0.48 -8.10
C SER A 79 -16.40 -1.84 -8.26
N GLU A 80 -16.65 -2.80 -7.38
CA GLU A 80 -16.07 -4.15 -7.41
C GLU A 80 -14.54 -4.13 -7.42
N ILE A 81 -13.92 -3.24 -6.64
CA ILE A 81 -12.47 -3.23 -6.44
C ILE A 81 -12.05 -4.47 -5.64
N LYS A 82 -11.09 -5.23 -6.15
CA LYS A 82 -10.60 -6.48 -5.55
C LYS A 82 -9.21 -6.34 -4.92
N GLY A 83 -8.83 -7.29 -4.08
CA GLY A 83 -7.45 -7.41 -3.54
C GLY A 83 -7.26 -6.93 -2.11
N PHE A 84 -8.33 -6.67 -1.36
CA PHE A 84 -8.23 -6.23 0.04
C PHE A 84 -9.37 -6.78 0.93
N ALA A 85 -9.11 -6.85 2.23
CA ALA A 85 -10.09 -7.03 3.28
C ALA A 85 -10.28 -5.72 4.07
N PRO A 86 -11.51 -5.38 4.47
CA PRO A 86 -11.75 -4.25 5.35
C PRO A 86 -11.40 -4.59 6.81
N ILE A 87 -10.65 -3.71 7.46
CA ILE A 87 -10.42 -3.77 8.90
C ILE A 87 -10.87 -2.46 9.52
N LYS A 88 -11.81 -2.52 10.48
CA LYS A 88 -12.31 -1.33 11.17
C LYS A 88 -11.18 -0.67 11.95
N VAL A 89 -11.03 0.64 11.78
CA VAL A 89 -10.07 1.45 12.53
C VAL A 89 -10.73 2.01 13.78
N ASN A 90 -10.11 1.79 14.94
CA ASN A 90 -10.48 2.48 16.18
C ASN A 90 -9.81 3.86 16.20
N LYS A 91 -10.56 4.93 15.93
CA LYS A 91 -10.03 6.29 16.00
C LYS A 91 -10.07 6.80 17.44
N VAL A 92 -8.98 7.39 17.90
CA VAL A 92 -8.87 8.04 19.21
C VAL A 92 -8.24 9.41 19.03
N LYS A 93 -8.59 10.38 19.87
CA LYS A 93 -7.97 11.70 19.82
C LYS A 93 -6.56 11.63 20.43
N HIS A 94 -5.55 12.09 19.69
CA HIS A 94 -4.20 12.23 20.24
C HIS A 94 -4.17 13.30 21.34
N LYS A 95 -3.32 13.13 22.36
CA LYS A 95 -3.25 14.02 23.54
C LYS A 95 -2.99 15.49 23.20
N TYR A 96 -2.29 15.75 22.09
CA TYR A 96 -1.98 17.10 21.61
C TYR A 96 -2.74 17.46 20.32
N GLY A 97 -3.68 16.62 19.89
CA GLY A 97 -4.44 16.83 18.66
C GLY A 97 -5.49 17.94 18.82
N ASN A 98 -5.58 18.81 17.83
CA ASN A 98 -6.59 19.87 17.78
C ASN A 98 -7.73 19.48 16.83
N VAL A 99 -8.40 18.37 17.14
CA VAL A 99 -9.49 17.82 16.34
C VAL A 99 -10.68 17.45 17.23
N ASP A 100 -11.90 17.65 16.74
CA ASP A 100 -13.09 17.00 17.30
C ASP A 100 -13.23 15.62 16.66
N ILE A 101 -13.01 14.57 17.44
CA ILE A 101 -13.04 13.18 16.93
C ILE A 101 -14.41 12.79 16.36
N LYS A 102 -15.48 13.53 16.71
CA LYS A 102 -16.83 13.32 16.20
C LYS A 102 -16.98 13.75 14.74
N THR A 103 -16.17 14.68 14.26
CA THR A 103 -16.22 15.16 12.87
C THR A 103 -15.45 14.25 11.91
N VAL A 104 -14.50 13.48 12.43
CA VAL A 104 -13.79 12.44 11.68
C VAL A 104 -14.81 11.34 11.34
N PRO A 105 -14.89 10.82 10.09
CA PRO A 105 -15.80 9.75 9.72
C PRO A 105 -15.37 8.41 10.31
N THR A 106 -16.16 7.36 10.12
CA THR A 106 -15.67 6.00 10.30
C THR A 106 -14.52 5.76 9.32
N LEU A 107 -13.45 5.11 9.80
CA LEU A 107 -12.26 4.81 9.01
C LEU A 107 -12.08 3.30 8.86
N VAL A 108 -11.61 2.88 7.69
CA VAL A 108 -11.40 1.48 7.31
C VAL A 108 -9.99 1.32 6.78
N TYR A 109 -9.21 0.41 7.37
CA TYR A 109 -7.93 -0.03 6.84
C TYR A 109 -8.18 -1.03 5.71
N LEU A 110 -7.60 -0.76 4.54
CA LEU A 110 -7.59 -1.66 3.39
C LEU A 110 -6.43 -2.65 3.55
N ALA A 111 -6.68 -3.80 4.18
CA ALA A 111 -5.68 -4.86 4.32
C ALA A 111 -5.52 -5.60 2.98
N ILE A 112 -4.40 -5.34 2.29
CA ILE A 112 -4.14 -5.87 0.95
C ILE A 112 -3.90 -7.38 1.02
N LEU A 113 -4.86 -8.15 0.48
CA LEU A 113 -4.86 -9.61 0.51
C LEU A 113 -4.07 -10.24 -0.62
N ALA A 114 -3.95 -9.55 -1.75
CA ALA A 114 -3.34 -10.17 -2.93
C ALA A 114 -1.89 -10.60 -2.64
N PRO A 115 -1.48 -11.80 -3.12
CA PRO A 115 -0.08 -12.18 -3.10
C PRO A 115 0.79 -11.07 -3.68
N ALA A 116 1.97 -10.89 -3.10
CA ALA A 116 2.87 -9.85 -3.55
C ALA A 116 3.30 -10.12 -5.00
N VAL A 117 2.94 -9.21 -5.90
CA VAL A 117 3.22 -9.33 -7.33
C VAL A 117 4.72 -9.14 -7.53
N ARG A 118 5.32 -10.05 -8.31
CA ARG A 118 6.76 -9.99 -8.62
C ARG A 118 7.04 -8.80 -9.52
N ASN A 119 8.11 -8.09 -9.21
CA ASN A 119 8.57 -6.94 -9.95
C ASN A 119 10.09 -7.00 -10.10
N ILE A 120 10.62 -6.33 -11.13
CA ILE A 120 12.06 -6.15 -11.24
C ILE A 120 12.52 -5.23 -10.09
N PRO A 121 13.52 -5.63 -9.29
CA PRO A 121 14.07 -4.78 -8.24
C PRO A 121 14.73 -3.53 -8.85
N ILE A 122 14.30 -2.34 -8.42
CA ILE A 122 14.90 -1.08 -8.89
C ILE A 122 16.10 -0.71 -8.01
N ALA A 123 16.00 -0.88 -6.68
CA ALA A 123 16.98 -0.43 -5.68
C ALA A 123 18.10 -1.43 -5.38
N SER A 124 18.09 -2.56 -6.08
CA SER A 124 18.84 -3.72 -5.65
C SER A 124 19.33 -4.51 -6.84
N ASP A 125 20.47 -5.16 -6.65
CA ASP A 125 20.99 -6.13 -7.58
C ASP A 125 20.42 -7.50 -7.24
N PHE A 126 19.88 -8.17 -8.24
CA PHE A 126 19.46 -9.56 -8.12
C PHE A 126 20.71 -10.42 -7.86
N THR A 127 20.71 -11.13 -6.74
CA THR A 127 21.80 -12.02 -6.33
C THR A 127 21.41 -13.50 -6.34
N GLY A 128 20.12 -13.81 -6.50
CA GLY A 128 19.61 -15.17 -6.62
C GLY A 128 18.13 -15.29 -6.26
N ILE A 129 17.62 -16.51 -6.23
CA ILE A 129 16.30 -16.84 -5.69
C ILE A 129 16.53 -17.67 -4.44
N CYS A 130 15.83 -17.37 -3.35
CA CYS A 130 15.92 -18.18 -2.13
C CYS A 130 15.20 -19.52 -2.34
N GLU A 131 15.91 -20.64 -2.22
CA GLU A 131 15.34 -21.99 -2.39
C GLU A 131 14.22 -22.32 -1.38
N GLY A 132 14.18 -21.62 -0.25
CA GLY A 132 13.20 -21.87 0.81
C GLY A 132 11.87 -21.15 0.63
N CYS A 133 11.85 -20.00 -0.06
CA CYS A 133 10.63 -19.21 -0.26
C CYS A 133 10.37 -18.79 -1.71
N ASN A 134 11.26 -19.14 -2.65
CA ASN A 134 11.23 -18.74 -4.06
C ASN A 134 11.13 -17.23 -4.31
N LEU A 135 11.50 -16.41 -3.32
CA LEU A 135 11.59 -14.96 -3.47
C LEU A 135 12.99 -14.54 -3.90
N TYR A 136 13.07 -13.42 -4.62
CA TYR A 136 14.34 -12.83 -5.02
C TYR A 136 15.19 -12.43 -3.79
N LEU A 137 16.44 -12.87 -3.82
CA LEU A 137 17.51 -12.38 -2.98
C LEU A 137 18.10 -11.17 -3.70
N ASN A 138 17.99 -10.03 -3.05
CA ASN A 138 18.33 -8.74 -3.60
C ASN A 138 19.33 -8.08 -2.67
N GLN A 139 20.49 -7.69 -3.19
CA GLN A 139 21.46 -6.90 -2.45
C GLN A 139 21.15 -5.42 -2.67
N TYR A 140 20.96 -4.68 -1.58
CA TYR A 140 20.75 -3.23 -1.66
C TYR A 140 21.90 -2.57 -2.41
N ASN A 141 21.55 -1.72 -3.38
CA ASN A 141 22.50 -0.96 -4.17
C ASN A 141 22.23 0.54 -3.95
N GLU A 142 23.17 1.21 -3.31
CA GLU A 142 23.04 2.63 -2.93
C GLU A 142 22.99 3.58 -4.14
N GLU A 143 23.70 3.26 -5.23
CA GLU A 143 23.65 4.09 -6.43
C GLU A 143 22.31 3.95 -7.16
N LYS A 144 21.77 2.73 -7.22
CA LYS A 144 20.42 2.49 -7.74
C LYS A 144 19.34 3.11 -6.86
N SER A 145 19.51 3.13 -5.54
CA SER A 145 18.52 3.68 -4.61
C SER A 145 18.38 5.20 -4.72
N LYS A 146 19.43 5.92 -5.09
CA LYS A 146 19.38 7.37 -5.35
C LYS A 146 18.40 7.73 -6.48
N LEU A 147 18.15 6.81 -7.40
CA LEU A 147 17.15 6.98 -8.48
C LEU A 147 15.70 6.75 -8.03
N ILE A 148 15.48 6.38 -6.76
CA ILE A 148 14.20 5.92 -6.20
C ILE A 148 13.67 6.94 -5.17
N ILE A 149 14.21 8.16 -5.13
CA ILE A 149 13.70 9.20 -4.23
C ILE A 149 12.33 9.68 -4.76
N ARG A 150 11.28 8.94 -4.38
CA ARG A 150 9.85 9.14 -4.72
C ARG A 150 9.24 10.28 -3.90
N GLY A 151 9.94 11.42 -3.89
CA GLY A 151 9.45 12.67 -3.32
C GLY A 151 8.45 13.35 -4.25
N THR A 152 8.63 13.14 -5.56
CA THR A 152 7.95 13.84 -6.66
C THR A 152 7.65 12.85 -7.79
N GLU A 153 6.80 13.26 -8.74
CA GLU A 153 6.59 12.55 -10.01
C GLU A 153 7.72 12.81 -11.02
N GLU A 154 8.60 13.77 -10.74
CA GLU A 154 9.71 14.16 -11.61
C GLU A 154 10.80 13.07 -11.67
N ASN A 155 11.13 12.61 -12.89
CA ASN A 155 12.11 11.54 -13.15
C ASN A 155 11.77 10.18 -12.51
N ALA A 156 10.49 9.89 -12.32
CA ALA A 156 10.06 8.62 -11.74
C ALA A 156 10.42 7.43 -12.64
N ILE A 157 11.13 6.44 -12.08
CA ILE A 157 11.36 5.16 -12.75
C ILE A 157 10.07 4.33 -12.69
N HIS A 158 9.53 3.98 -13.86
CA HIS A 158 8.40 3.08 -13.96
C HIS A 158 8.76 1.68 -13.47
N LEU A 159 7.94 1.12 -12.59
CA LEU A 159 8.16 -0.23 -12.09
C LEU A 159 7.77 -1.26 -13.17
N GLN A 160 8.66 -2.21 -13.45
CA GLN A 160 8.36 -3.33 -14.34
C GLN A 160 7.84 -4.53 -13.53
N VAL A 161 6.68 -5.05 -13.91
CA VAL A 161 5.87 -5.99 -13.13
C VAL A 161 5.61 -7.25 -13.94
N ILE A 162 5.88 -8.42 -13.34
CA ILE A 162 5.73 -9.72 -14.01
C ILE A 162 4.25 -10.11 -14.01
N HIS A 163 3.63 -10.09 -15.20
CA HIS A 163 2.20 -10.32 -15.33
C HIS A 163 1.75 -11.70 -14.81
N ASP A 164 2.57 -12.73 -14.92
CA ASP A 164 2.22 -14.10 -14.50
C ASP A 164 2.07 -14.26 -12.98
N SER A 165 2.50 -13.28 -12.19
CA SER A 165 2.26 -13.24 -10.73
C SER A 165 1.03 -12.43 -10.33
N TYR A 166 0.30 -11.90 -11.30
CA TYR A 166 -0.89 -11.09 -11.06
C TYR A 166 -2.17 -11.94 -11.13
N GLU A 167 -2.95 -11.90 -10.04
CA GLU A 167 -4.16 -12.72 -9.89
C GLU A 167 -5.46 -11.91 -10.10
N GLY A 168 -5.40 -10.76 -10.78
CA GLY A 168 -6.58 -9.96 -11.10
C GLY A 168 -7.06 -9.00 -9.98
N ALA A 169 -6.18 -8.67 -9.03
CA ALA A 169 -6.46 -7.72 -7.95
C ALA A 169 -6.39 -6.24 -8.40
N ASP A 170 -7.23 -5.36 -7.87
CA ASP A 170 -7.16 -3.93 -8.20
C ASP A 170 -6.19 -3.15 -7.30
N ILE A 171 -5.88 -3.72 -6.13
CA ILE A 171 -4.89 -3.25 -5.18
C ILE A 171 -4.02 -4.43 -4.73
N PHE A 172 -2.70 -4.27 -4.74
CA PHE A 172 -1.76 -5.34 -4.43
C PHE A 172 -0.43 -4.82 -3.88
N ASN A 173 0.32 -5.67 -3.19
CA ASN A 173 1.69 -5.36 -2.77
C ASN A 173 2.67 -5.77 -3.87
N PHE A 174 3.82 -5.11 -3.93
CA PHE A 174 4.96 -5.58 -4.69
C PHE A 174 5.87 -6.46 -3.82
N ALA A 175 6.48 -7.48 -4.42
CA ALA A 175 7.37 -8.40 -3.71
C ALA A 175 8.60 -7.67 -3.14
N ASP A 176 9.20 -6.79 -3.93
CA ASP A 176 10.46 -6.12 -3.60
C ASP A 176 10.33 -4.59 -3.61
N HIS A 177 9.11 -4.08 -3.47
CA HIS A 177 8.84 -2.65 -3.39
C HIS A 177 7.87 -2.30 -2.25
N GLY A 178 8.09 -1.15 -1.61
CA GLY A 178 7.34 -0.73 -0.40
C GLY A 178 6.01 -0.03 -0.69
N GLU A 179 5.82 0.47 -1.91
CA GLU A 179 4.56 1.08 -2.36
C GLU A 179 3.51 0.02 -2.73
N VAL A 180 2.29 0.50 -2.93
CA VAL A 180 1.15 -0.31 -3.32
C VAL A 180 1.00 -0.26 -4.84
N GLY A 181 0.68 -1.38 -5.48
CA GLY A 181 0.26 -1.43 -6.87
C GLY A 181 -1.25 -1.23 -6.96
N VAL A 182 -1.70 -0.40 -7.89
CA VAL A 182 -3.13 -0.17 -8.16
C VAL A 182 -3.43 -0.18 -9.66
N THR A 183 -4.65 -0.56 -10.01
CA THR A 183 -5.17 -0.50 -11.39
C THR A 183 -5.74 0.88 -11.72
N GLN A 184 -5.95 1.17 -13.01
CA GLN A 184 -6.67 2.37 -13.43
C GLN A 184 -8.08 2.42 -12.84
N LYS A 185 -8.74 1.27 -12.75
CA LYS A 185 -10.06 1.12 -12.12
C LYS A 185 -10.07 1.65 -10.68
N PHE A 186 -9.06 1.33 -9.88
CA PHE A 186 -8.93 1.87 -8.53
C PHE A 186 -8.77 3.40 -8.54
N LEU A 187 -7.89 3.92 -9.41
CA LEU A 187 -7.65 5.36 -9.53
C LEU A 187 -8.90 6.13 -9.95
N ASP A 188 -9.73 5.55 -10.82
CA ASP A 188 -10.97 6.18 -11.28
C ASP A 188 -12.00 6.33 -10.15
N VAL A 189 -12.04 5.40 -9.20
CA VAL A 189 -12.92 5.51 -8.02
C VAL A 189 -12.47 6.65 -7.12
N ILE A 190 -11.16 6.76 -6.82
CA ILE A 190 -10.68 7.73 -5.82
C ILE A 190 -10.70 9.19 -6.32
N LYS A 191 -10.80 9.43 -7.63
CA LYS A 191 -10.87 10.79 -8.22
C LYS A 191 -12.04 11.63 -7.69
N GLY A 192 -13.12 11.00 -7.23
CA GLY A 192 -14.29 11.67 -6.66
C GLY A 192 -14.18 12.03 -5.18
N PHE A 193 -13.03 11.75 -4.55
CA PHE A 193 -12.84 11.84 -3.09
C PHE A 193 -11.67 12.74 -2.73
N ASN A 194 -11.67 13.26 -1.50
CA ASN A 194 -10.59 14.10 -1.00
C ASN A 194 -9.37 13.25 -0.60
N CYS A 195 -8.51 12.93 -1.57
CA CYS A 195 -7.30 12.13 -1.37
C CYS A 195 -6.05 12.98 -1.64
N PRO A 196 -5.68 13.91 -0.73
CA PRO A 196 -4.55 14.80 -0.96
C PRO A 196 -3.22 14.04 -0.92
N GLU A 197 -2.19 14.62 -1.54
CA GLU A 197 -0.80 14.14 -1.44
C GLU A 197 -0.59 12.67 -1.88
N ASN A 198 -1.41 12.19 -2.82
CA ASN A 198 -1.17 10.93 -3.49
C ASN A 198 -0.11 11.10 -4.57
N ILE A 199 0.88 10.23 -4.57
CA ILE A 199 1.85 10.09 -5.67
C ILE A 199 1.47 8.86 -6.48
N VAL A 200 1.30 9.06 -7.78
CA VAL A 200 0.92 8.01 -8.73
C VAL A 200 1.95 7.96 -9.84
N ILE A 201 2.63 6.83 -9.97
CA ILE A 201 3.67 6.64 -10.99
C ILE A 201 3.25 5.47 -11.88
N PRO A 202 3.32 5.59 -13.22
CA PRO A 202 3.03 4.46 -14.11
C PRO A 202 3.92 3.24 -13.80
N ALA A 203 3.32 2.06 -13.93
CA ALA A 203 4.02 0.78 -13.93
C ALA A 203 3.71 0.02 -15.23
N GLU A 204 4.59 -0.91 -15.58
CA GLU A 204 4.56 -1.59 -16.88
C GLU A 204 4.55 -3.10 -16.68
N TRP A 205 3.61 -3.78 -17.35
CA TRP A 205 3.60 -5.23 -17.39
C TRP A 205 4.66 -5.75 -18.36
N ILE A 206 5.47 -6.68 -17.88
CA ILE A 206 6.37 -7.50 -18.69
C ILE A 206 5.89 -8.95 -18.70
#